data_AF-A0A9W8U333-F1
#
_entry.id   AF-A0A9W8U333-F1
#
_cell.length_a   1.000
_cell.length_b   1.000
_cell.length_c   1.000
_cell.angle_alpha   90.00
_cell.angle_beta   90.00
_cell.angle_gamma   90.00
#
_symmetry.space_group_name_H-M   'P 1'
#
loop_
_entity.id
_entity.type
_entity.pdbx_description
1 polymer ?
#
loop_
_entity_poly.entity_id
_entity_poly.type
_entity_poly.pdbx_seq_one_letter_code
_entity_poly.pdbx_strand_id
1 'polypeptide(L)'
;MASKQANRQAITLKGSTVLVTEFFKYAVNTILFQREVYPSDDFHMVKKYGQTVLVTQDVALESYLDKILKQVQKWLLTGSVTQLVLAIISKDTRTPLERWVFDIKLVEPPAETSEPQLPKPEAEIQSEIRAILKQIISMVTYLPVINEPTVFNILTYTSESADVPAGEWIDTDPLAIEASKSQQVKMRSFSTDVHRIEAMVAYRYEE
;
A
#
# COMPACT_ATOMS: atom_id res chain seq x y z
N MET A 1 8.97 36.23 -23.14
CA MET A 1 8.21 35.93 -21.90
C MET A 1 8.97 34.84 -21.16
N ALA A 2 9.65 35.19 -20.07
CA ALA A 2 10.38 34.22 -19.25
C ALA A 2 9.35 33.34 -18.50
N SER A 3 9.34 32.04 -18.80
CA SER A 3 8.59 31.08 -18.02
C SER A 3 9.11 31.11 -16.58
N LYS A 4 8.23 31.37 -15.61
CA LYS A 4 8.54 31.16 -14.20
C LYS A 4 8.92 29.69 -14.03
N GLN A 5 10.21 29.40 -13.95
CA GLN A 5 10.69 28.15 -13.36
C GLN A 5 10.17 28.15 -11.93
N ALA A 6 9.06 27.45 -11.69
CA ALA A 6 8.64 27.12 -10.35
C ALA A 6 9.84 26.43 -9.70
N ASN A 7 10.29 26.96 -8.57
CA ASN A 7 11.41 26.41 -7.81
C ASN A 7 10.97 25.01 -7.33
N ARG A 8 11.29 23.97 -8.11
CA ARG A 8 10.92 22.57 -7.82
C ARG A 8 11.83 22.08 -6.70
N GLN A 9 11.31 22.06 -5.48
CA GLN A 9 12.04 21.48 -4.36
C GLN A 9 11.99 19.96 -4.46
N ALA A 10 13.14 19.32 -4.28
CA ALA A 10 13.24 17.88 -4.13
C ALA A 10 12.45 17.43 -2.91
N ILE A 11 11.67 16.36 -3.06
CA ILE A 11 10.96 15.79 -1.92
C ILE A 11 11.97 15.16 -0.97
N THR A 12 11.84 15.50 0.31
CA THR A 12 12.71 14.95 1.34
C THR A 12 12.29 13.52 1.68
N LEU A 13 13.17 12.75 2.33
CA LEU A 13 12.82 11.45 2.90
C LEU A 13 11.56 11.52 3.75
N LYS A 14 11.47 12.53 4.64
CA LYS A 14 10.28 12.76 5.48
C LYS A 14 9.02 13.02 4.65
N GLY A 15 9.12 13.86 3.63
CA GLY A 15 7.99 14.15 2.73
C GLY A 15 7.53 12.91 1.97
N SER A 16 8.48 12.13 1.46
CA SER A 16 8.21 10.86 0.78
C SER A 16 7.52 9.86 1.70
N THR A 17 8.04 9.67 2.91
CA THR A 17 7.45 8.78 3.91
C THR A 17 6.00 9.16 4.23
N VAL A 18 5.70 10.45 4.38
CA VAL A 18 4.31 10.91 4.59
C VAL A 18 3.41 10.53 3.43
N LEU A 19 3.85 10.74 2.18
CA LEU A 19 3.06 10.38 1.00
C LEU A 19 2.82 8.86 0.88
N VAL A 20 3.85 8.05 1.16
CA VAL A 20 3.75 6.59 1.10
C VAL A 20 2.84 6.05 2.20
N THR A 21 2.98 6.51 3.44
CA THR A 21 2.10 6.11 4.55
C THR A 21 0.65 6.53 4.28
N GLU A 22 0.45 7.72 3.72
CA GLU A 22 -0.89 8.19 3.33
C GLU A 22 -1.49 7.33 2.21
N PHE A 23 -0.71 6.98 1.19
CA PHE A 23 -1.13 6.04 0.16
C PHE A 23 -1.60 4.71 0.77
N PHE A 24 -0.85 4.12 1.70
CA PHE A 24 -1.23 2.87 2.36
C PHE A 24 -2.55 3.00 3.14
N LYS A 25 -2.79 4.14 3.83
CA LYS A 25 -4.08 4.39 4.48
C LYS A 25 -5.24 4.25 3.51
N TYR A 26 -5.16 4.92 2.36
CA TYR A 26 -6.25 4.90 1.38
C TYR A 26 -6.34 3.57 0.63
N ALA A 27 -5.21 2.94 0.30
CA ALA A 27 -5.19 1.65 -0.37
C ALA A 27 -5.83 0.56 0.50
N VAL A 28 -5.44 0.46 1.78
CA VAL A 28 -5.99 -0.54 2.71
C VAL A 28 -7.49 -0.32 2.91
N ASN A 29 -7.93 0.91 3.22
CA ASN A 29 -9.37 1.19 3.37
C ASN A 29 -10.16 0.86 2.10
N THR A 30 -9.62 1.21 0.92
CA THR A 30 -10.27 0.90 -0.36
C THR A 30 -10.39 -0.61 -0.56
N ILE A 31 -9.35 -1.40 -0.27
CA ILE A 31 -9.40 -2.87 -0.41
C ILE A 31 -10.40 -3.47 0.59
N LEU A 32 -10.38 -3.05 1.86
CA LEU A 32 -11.30 -3.58 2.87
C LEU A 32 -12.77 -3.35 2.51
N PHE A 33 -13.09 -2.17 1.96
CA PHE A 33 -14.42 -1.89 1.44
C PHE A 33 -14.75 -2.73 0.20
N GLN A 34 -13.87 -2.71 -0.80
CA GLN A 34 -14.14 -3.33 -2.12
C GLN A 34 -14.20 -4.85 -2.07
N ARG A 35 -13.59 -5.47 -1.06
CA ARG A 35 -13.62 -6.92 -0.82
C ARG A 35 -14.60 -7.29 0.30
N GLU A 36 -15.41 -6.33 0.75
CA GLU A 36 -16.47 -6.51 1.76
C GLU A 36 -15.98 -7.19 3.04
N VAL A 37 -14.73 -6.91 3.45
CA VAL A 37 -14.18 -7.41 4.73
C VAL A 37 -14.90 -6.74 5.90
N TYR A 38 -15.34 -5.50 5.70
CA TYR A 38 -16.21 -4.75 6.60
C TYR A 38 -17.47 -4.31 5.85
N PRO A 39 -18.61 -4.15 6.55
CA PRO A 39 -19.84 -3.60 5.97
C PRO A 39 -19.63 -2.25 5.28
N SER A 40 -20.37 -2.00 4.19
CA SER A 40 -20.28 -0.72 3.47
C SER A 40 -20.65 0.49 4.33
N ASP A 41 -21.55 0.31 5.30
CA ASP A 41 -22.00 1.34 6.24
C ASP A 41 -20.90 1.76 7.22
N ASP A 42 -19.82 1.00 7.34
CA ASP A 42 -18.65 1.35 8.16
C ASP A 42 -17.65 2.24 7.40
N PHE A 43 -17.98 2.70 6.19
CA PHE A 43 -17.12 3.58 5.40
C PHE A 43 -17.83 4.85 4.96
N HIS A 44 -17.06 5.91 4.83
CA HIS A 44 -17.51 7.16 4.25
C HIS A 44 -16.57 7.63 3.14
N MET A 45 -17.11 8.44 2.24
CA MET A 45 -16.39 8.98 1.10
C MET A 45 -15.61 10.25 1.50
N VAL A 46 -14.36 10.35 1.05
CA VAL A 46 -13.53 11.55 1.18
C VAL A 46 -12.86 11.90 -0.15
N LYS A 47 -12.59 13.18 -0.38
CA LYS A 47 -11.86 13.64 -1.58
C LYS A 47 -10.36 13.65 -1.31
N LYS A 48 -9.61 12.81 -2.02
CA LYS A 48 -8.13 12.79 -1.95
C LYS A 48 -7.51 12.51 -3.31
N TYR A 49 -6.34 13.09 -3.56
CA TYR A 49 -5.62 12.96 -4.83
C TYR A 49 -6.50 13.30 -6.05
N GLY A 50 -7.47 14.22 -5.90
CA GLY A 50 -8.42 14.58 -6.96
C GLY A 50 -9.40 13.46 -7.35
N GLN A 51 -9.67 12.50 -6.46
CA GLN A 51 -10.73 11.50 -6.61
C GLN A 51 -11.45 11.24 -5.29
N THR A 52 -12.58 10.56 -5.35
CA THR A 52 -13.26 10.05 -4.16
C THR A 52 -12.62 8.73 -3.76
N VAL A 53 -12.27 8.61 -2.48
CA VAL A 53 -11.76 7.38 -1.85
C VAL A 53 -12.59 7.09 -0.60
N LEU A 54 -12.54 5.85 -0.13
CA LEU A 54 -13.28 5.40 1.05
C LEU A 54 -12.34 5.30 2.24
N VAL A 55 -12.85 5.68 3.42
CA VAL A 55 -12.17 5.59 4.70
C VAL A 55 -13.16 5.05 5.72
N THR A 56 -12.69 4.17 6.60
CA THR A 56 -13.50 3.64 7.70
C THR A 56 -13.98 4.75 8.63
N GLN A 57 -15.19 4.61 9.15
CA GLN A 57 -15.72 5.35 10.30
C GLN A 57 -15.86 4.46 11.55
N ASP A 58 -15.49 3.18 11.46
CA ASP A 58 -15.35 2.32 12.63
C ASP A 58 -14.10 2.72 13.42
N VAL A 59 -14.31 3.15 14.66
CA VAL A 59 -13.27 3.71 15.54
C VAL A 59 -12.20 2.68 15.88
N ALA A 60 -12.58 1.40 16.01
CA ALA A 60 -11.63 0.33 16.33
C ALA A 60 -10.69 0.05 15.15
N LEU A 61 -11.24 -0.05 13.94
CA LEU A 61 -10.46 -0.22 12.71
C LEU A 61 -9.60 1.01 12.42
N GLU A 62 -10.13 2.23 12.59
CA GLU A 62 -9.33 3.45 12.44
C GLU A 62 -8.12 3.45 13.39
N SER A 63 -8.36 3.17 14.67
CA SER A 63 -7.30 3.10 15.69
C SER A 63 -6.26 2.02 15.38
N TYR A 64 -6.71 0.86 14.90
CA TYR A 64 -5.83 -0.24 14.49
C TYR A 64 -4.95 0.13 13.29
N LEU A 65 -5.54 0.70 12.23
CA LEU A 65 -4.81 1.13 11.05
C LEU A 65 -3.83 2.26 11.38
N ASP A 66 -4.23 3.24 12.19
CA ASP A 66 -3.36 4.33 12.61
C ASP A 66 -2.16 3.82 13.43
N LYS A 67 -2.35 2.83 14.31
CA LYS A 67 -1.25 2.20 15.05
C LYS A 67 -0.25 1.54 14.11
N ILE A 68 -0.74 0.76 13.15
CA ILE A 68 0.10 0.08 12.15
C ILE A 68 0.86 1.10 11.30
N LEU A 69 0.15 2.07 10.74
CA LEU A 69 0.73 3.06 9.84
C LEU A 69 1.77 3.94 10.53
N LYS A 70 1.60 4.26 11.82
CA LYS A 70 2.63 4.92 12.63
C LYS A 70 3.92 4.12 12.70
N GLN A 71 3.85 2.80 12.84
CA GLN A 71 5.05 1.97 12.87
C GLN A 71 5.66 1.81 11.47
N VAL A 72 4.84 1.60 10.44
CA VAL A 72 5.29 1.56 9.04
C VAL A 72 6.00 2.87 8.66
N GLN A 73 5.50 4.02 9.12
CA GLN A 73 6.13 5.31 8.90
C GLN A 73 7.55 5.37 9.51
N LYS A 74 7.77 4.80 10.70
CA LYS A 74 9.13 4.73 11.29
C LYS A 74 10.05 3.86 10.44
N TRP A 75 9.59 2.69 10.01
CA TRP A 75 10.40 1.80 9.19
C TRP A 75 10.69 2.35 7.79
N LEU A 76 9.78 3.15 7.22
CA LEU A 76 10.03 3.90 5.99
C LEU A 76 11.12 4.96 6.19
N LEU A 77 11.13 5.66 7.33
CA LEU A 77 12.17 6.65 7.63
C LEU A 77 13.55 6.02 7.83
N THR A 78 13.62 4.82 8.39
CA THR A 78 14.88 4.08 8.57
C THR A 78 15.27 3.26 7.36
N GLY A 79 14.42 3.18 6.33
CA GLY A 79 14.65 2.33 5.16
C GLY A 79 14.63 0.83 5.47
N SER A 80 14.02 0.44 6.60
CA SER A 80 14.06 -0.93 7.10
C SER A 80 12.85 -1.77 6.70
N VAL A 81 11.84 -1.20 6.03
CA VAL A 81 10.69 -1.94 5.48
C VAL A 81 10.85 -2.16 3.98
N THR A 82 10.61 -3.38 3.52
CA THR A 82 10.73 -3.78 2.11
C THR A 82 9.38 -4.13 1.49
N GLN A 83 8.40 -4.58 2.29
CA GLN A 83 7.04 -4.86 1.79
C GLN A 83 5.98 -4.55 2.85
N LEU A 84 4.82 -4.09 2.40
CA LEU A 84 3.57 -4.12 3.15
C LEU A 84 2.62 -5.08 2.46
N VAL A 85 2.00 -5.99 3.22
CA VAL A 85 1.08 -6.98 2.69
C VAL A 85 -0.25 -6.91 3.43
N LEU A 86 -1.35 -6.84 2.68
CA LEU A 86 -2.69 -7.03 3.20
C LEU A 86 -3.20 -8.40 2.72
N ALA A 87 -3.30 -9.34 3.64
CA ALA A 87 -3.82 -10.68 3.38
C ALA A 87 -5.30 -10.74 3.76
N ILE A 88 -6.15 -11.20 2.84
CA ILE A 88 -7.56 -11.53 3.08
C ILE A 88 -7.66 -13.04 3.19
N ILE A 89 -8.28 -13.49 4.27
CA ILE A 89 -8.27 -14.87 4.72
C ILE A 89 -9.70 -15.31 4.99
N SER A 90 -10.02 -16.54 4.59
CA SER A 90 -11.23 -17.23 5.04
C SER A 90 -11.34 -17.19 6.56
N LYS A 91 -12.46 -16.73 7.10
CA LYS A 91 -12.68 -16.69 8.55
C LYS A 91 -12.71 -18.10 9.15
N ASP A 92 -13.33 -19.04 8.44
CA ASP A 92 -13.59 -20.38 8.96
C ASP A 92 -12.40 -21.32 8.77
N THR A 93 -11.79 -21.32 7.58
CA THR A 93 -10.69 -22.24 7.25
C THR A 93 -9.31 -21.66 7.52
N ARG A 94 -9.22 -20.34 7.75
CA ARG A 94 -7.94 -19.60 7.84
C ARG A 94 -7.07 -19.72 6.58
N THR A 95 -7.67 -20.10 5.46
CA THR A 95 -7.00 -20.18 4.15
C THR A 95 -6.80 -18.78 3.55
N PRO A 96 -5.58 -18.41 3.11
CA PRO A 96 -5.34 -17.18 2.37
C PRO A 96 -6.08 -17.20 1.02
N LEU A 97 -6.92 -16.19 0.78
CA LEU A 97 -7.71 -16.01 -0.44
C LEU A 97 -7.10 -14.95 -1.35
N GLU A 98 -6.68 -13.83 -0.77
CA GLU A 98 -6.00 -12.75 -1.49
C GLU A 98 -4.82 -12.23 -0.69
N ARG A 99 -3.79 -11.80 -1.40
CA ARG A 99 -2.57 -11.22 -0.82
C ARG A 99 -2.19 -10.02 -1.66
N TRP A 100 -2.56 -8.85 -1.17
CA TRP A 100 -2.23 -7.55 -1.77
C TRP A 100 -0.86 -7.13 -1.28
N VAL A 101 0.12 -7.12 -2.18
CA VAL A 101 1.53 -6.88 -1.90
C VAL A 101 1.93 -5.51 -2.42
N PHE A 102 2.55 -4.73 -1.55
CA PHE A 102 3.17 -3.46 -1.89
C PHE A 102 4.66 -3.55 -1.60
N ASP A 103 5.45 -3.74 -2.66
CA ASP A 103 6.91 -3.70 -2.59
C ASP A 103 7.39 -2.26 -2.45
N ILE A 104 8.30 -2.03 -1.51
CA ILE A 104 8.86 -0.73 -1.14
C ILE A 104 10.34 -0.77 -1.49
N LYS A 105 10.73 0.05 -2.47
CA LYS A 105 12.12 0.18 -2.91
C LYS A 105 12.62 1.58 -2.62
N LEU A 106 13.79 1.69 -2.00
CA LEU A 106 14.52 2.94 -1.98
C LEU A 106 15.09 3.21 -3.38
N VAL A 107 14.87 4.41 -3.88
CA VAL A 107 15.47 4.86 -5.13
C VAL A 107 16.91 5.25 -4.81
N GLU A 108 17.86 4.53 -5.39
CA GLU A 108 19.27 4.89 -5.25
C GLU A 108 19.55 6.25 -5.89
N PRO A 109 20.40 7.09 -5.27
CA PRO A 109 20.81 8.33 -5.90
C PRO A 109 21.50 8.03 -7.24
N PRO A 110 21.33 8.89 -8.26
CA PRO A 110 22.00 8.71 -9.54
C PRO A 110 23.52 8.61 -9.34
N ALA A 111 24.18 7.70 -10.07
CA ALA A 111 25.64 7.60 -10.05
C ALA A 111 26.28 8.96 -10.39
N GLU A 112 27.44 9.28 -9.81
CA GLU A 112 28.12 10.58 -9.93
C GLU A 112 28.36 11.07 -11.37
N THR A 113 28.25 10.18 -12.36
CA THR A 113 28.38 10.45 -13.80
C THR A 113 27.09 10.83 -14.53
N SER A 114 25.94 10.91 -13.84
CA SER A 114 24.65 11.19 -14.47
C SER A 114 24.19 12.64 -14.25
N GLU A 115 23.53 13.21 -15.27
CA GLU A 115 23.02 14.57 -15.22
C GLU A 115 22.06 14.77 -14.03
N PRO A 116 22.02 15.95 -13.39
CA PRO A 116 21.13 16.23 -12.27
C PRO A 116 19.67 16.00 -12.69
N GLN A 117 19.02 14.98 -12.12
CA GLN A 117 17.61 14.75 -12.38
C GLN A 117 16.78 15.85 -11.74
N LEU A 118 15.94 16.50 -12.54
CA LEU A 118 14.97 17.46 -12.05
C LEU A 118 13.99 16.75 -11.11
N PRO A 119 13.72 17.32 -9.91
CA PRO A 119 12.76 16.73 -8.99
C PRO A 119 11.39 16.51 -9.63
N LYS A 120 10.81 15.33 -9.39
CA LYS A 120 9.48 14.99 -9.87
C LYS A 120 8.45 15.96 -9.25
N PRO A 121 7.57 16.58 -10.07
CA PRO A 121 6.51 17.44 -9.57
C PRO A 121 5.54 16.67 -8.66
N GLU A 122 5.10 17.29 -7.57
CA GLU A 122 4.12 16.68 -6.65
C GLU A 122 2.82 16.28 -7.36
N ALA A 123 2.36 17.08 -8.32
CA ALA A 123 1.17 16.76 -9.13
C ALA A 123 1.30 15.45 -9.92
N GLU A 124 2.53 15.12 -10.34
CA GLU A 124 2.81 13.86 -11.04
C GLU A 124 2.74 12.68 -10.06
N ILE A 125 3.36 12.81 -8.87
CA ILE A 125 3.28 11.82 -7.79
C ILE A 125 1.83 11.55 -7.41
N GLN A 126 1.04 12.61 -7.19
CA GLN A 126 -0.38 12.47 -6.86
C GLN A 126 -1.19 11.81 -7.99
N SER A 127 -0.81 12.06 -9.25
CA SER A 127 -1.44 11.41 -10.41
C SER A 127 -1.10 9.92 -10.49
N GLU A 128 0.13 9.53 -10.19
CA GLU A 128 0.54 8.12 -10.11
C GLU A 128 -0.20 7.39 -8.97
N ILE A 129 -0.25 8.01 -7.78
CA ILE A 129 -1.02 7.48 -6.64
C ILE A 129 -2.50 7.29 -7.02
N ARG A 130 -3.12 8.30 -7.63
CA ARG A 130 -4.49 8.23 -8.15
C ARG A 130 -4.66 7.05 -9.10
N ALA A 131 -3.72 6.86 -10.02
CA ALA A 131 -3.79 5.81 -11.03
C ALA A 131 -3.78 4.40 -10.42
N ILE A 132 -3.04 4.19 -9.33
CA ILE A 132 -2.99 2.91 -8.61
C ILE A 132 -4.27 2.69 -7.80
N LEU A 133 -4.75 3.70 -7.07
CA LEU A 133 -6.01 3.59 -6.31
C LEU A 133 -7.19 3.25 -7.23
N LYS A 134 -7.26 3.87 -8.43
CA LYS A 134 -8.24 3.48 -9.45
C LYS A 134 -8.07 2.05 -9.94
N GLN A 135 -6.82 1.60 -10.08
CA GLN A 135 -6.55 0.25 -10.52
C GLN A 135 -6.97 -0.78 -9.47
N ILE A 136 -6.73 -0.53 -8.18
CA ILE A 136 -7.21 -1.37 -7.07
C ILE A 136 -8.74 -1.54 -7.17
N ILE A 137 -9.49 -0.45 -7.37
CA ILE A 137 -10.95 -0.51 -7.55
C ILE A 137 -11.32 -1.33 -8.79
N SER A 138 -10.61 -1.13 -9.91
CA SER A 138 -10.88 -1.90 -11.14
C SER A 138 -10.53 -3.38 -11.03
N MET A 139 -9.63 -3.78 -10.12
CA MET A 139 -9.25 -5.18 -9.95
C MET A 139 -10.39 -6.03 -9.42
N VAL A 140 -11.35 -5.44 -8.70
CA VAL A 140 -12.52 -6.13 -8.13
C VAL A 140 -13.30 -6.90 -9.19
N THR A 141 -13.39 -6.39 -10.42
CA THR A 141 -14.11 -7.06 -11.51
C THR A 141 -13.35 -8.25 -12.10
N TYR A 142 -12.05 -8.34 -11.83
CA TYR A 142 -11.18 -9.42 -12.31
C TYR A 142 -10.91 -10.48 -11.25
N LEU A 143 -11.08 -10.15 -9.98
CA LEU A 143 -10.87 -11.08 -8.87
C LEU A 143 -12.08 -12.00 -8.69
N PRO A 144 -11.88 -13.26 -8.27
CA PRO A 144 -12.97 -14.16 -7.94
C PRO A 144 -13.94 -13.56 -6.92
N VAL A 145 -15.21 -13.93 -7.02
CA VAL A 145 -16.21 -13.57 -6.01
C VAL A 145 -15.94 -14.38 -4.75
N ILE A 146 -15.82 -13.69 -3.61
CA ILE A 146 -15.67 -14.33 -2.31
C ILE A 146 -17.07 -14.48 -1.70
N ASN A 147 -17.54 -15.72 -1.52
CA ASN A 147 -18.88 -16.03 -1.01
C ASN A 147 -18.87 -16.52 0.44
N GLU A 148 -17.82 -16.18 1.20
CA GLU A 148 -17.63 -16.60 2.59
C GLU A 148 -17.15 -15.44 3.47
N PRO A 149 -17.42 -15.48 4.78
CA PRO A 149 -16.92 -14.47 5.69
C PRO A 149 -15.39 -14.44 5.68
N THR A 150 -14.81 -13.24 5.58
CA THR A 150 -13.36 -13.05 5.59
C THR A 150 -12.90 -12.24 6.78
N VAL A 151 -11.61 -12.37 7.06
CA VAL A 151 -10.85 -11.51 7.97
C VAL A 151 -9.58 -11.06 7.26
N PHE A 152 -8.92 -10.04 7.78
CA PHE A 152 -7.67 -9.56 7.20
C PHE A 152 -6.53 -9.53 8.21
N ASN A 153 -5.33 -9.70 7.69
CA ASN A 153 -4.08 -9.49 8.42
C ASN A 153 -3.20 -8.51 7.62
N ILE A 154 -2.52 -7.61 8.32
CA ILE A 154 -1.46 -6.79 7.73
C ILE A 154 -0.11 -7.37 8.16
N LEU A 155 0.75 -7.64 7.19
CA LEU A 155 2.12 -8.09 7.40
C LEU A 155 3.08 -7.05 6.84
N THR A 156 4.26 -6.98 7.43
CA THR A 156 5.37 -6.18 6.92
C THR A 156 6.61 -7.03 6.82
N TYR A 157 7.34 -6.85 5.74
CA TYR A 157 8.67 -7.43 5.60
C TYR A 157 9.67 -6.33 5.92
N THR A 158 10.58 -6.63 6.84
CA THR A 158 11.61 -5.70 7.27
C THR A 158 12.99 -6.32 7.14
N SER A 159 14.03 -5.50 7.18
CA SER A 159 15.40 -6.00 7.34
C SER A 159 15.55 -6.71 8.69
N GLU A 160 16.48 -7.66 8.77
CA GLU A 160 16.77 -8.40 10.02
C GLU A 160 17.21 -7.48 11.17
N SER A 161 17.75 -6.31 10.84
CA SER A 161 18.20 -5.28 11.78
C SER A 161 17.11 -4.29 12.19
N ALA A 162 15.87 -4.46 11.74
CA ALA A 162 14.79 -3.53 12.05
C ALA A 162 14.42 -3.57 13.53
N ASP A 163 14.16 -2.41 14.12
CA ASP A 163 13.61 -2.30 15.47
C ASP A 163 12.12 -2.67 15.45
N VAL A 164 11.79 -3.86 15.95
CA VAL A 164 10.43 -4.40 16.01
C VAL A 164 9.85 -4.16 17.41
N PRO A 165 8.78 -3.35 17.56
CA PRO A 165 8.21 -3.04 18.88
C PRO A 165 7.66 -4.28 19.57
N ALA A 166 8.22 -4.62 20.74
CA ALA A 166 7.81 -5.76 21.53
C ALA A 166 6.32 -5.66 21.94
N GLY A 167 5.57 -6.75 21.75
CA GLY A 167 4.16 -6.87 22.17
C GLY A 167 3.14 -6.23 21.22
N GLU A 168 3.58 -5.50 20.20
CA GLU A 168 2.69 -4.94 19.17
C GLU A 168 2.82 -5.64 17.83
N TRP A 169 4.05 -6.08 17.51
CA TRP A 169 4.39 -6.81 16.30
C TRP A 169 5.02 -8.15 16.69
N ILE A 170 4.71 -9.18 15.91
CA ILE A 170 5.23 -10.54 16.09
C ILE A 170 5.64 -11.10 14.74
N ASP A 171 6.64 -11.98 14.74
CA ASP A 171 6.99 -12.77 13.57
C ASP A 171 5.87 -13.76 13.26
N THR A 172 5.54 -13.90 11.98
CA THR A 172 4.43 -14.73 11.50
C THR A 172 4.77 -15.39 10.17
N ASP A 173 4.05 -16.45 9.83
CA ASP A 173 4.04 -17.04 8.49
C ASP A 173 3.66 -15.97 7.43
N PRO A 174 4.23 -16.02 6.22
CA PRO A 174 3.96 -15.08 5.11
C PRO A 174 2.51 -15.04 4.62
N LEU A 175 1.65 -15.97 5.06
CA LEU A 175 0.29 -16.18 4.57
C LEU A 175 0.27 -16.31 3.04
N ALA A 176 1.24 -17.04 2.51
CA ALA A 176 1.38 -17.26 1.08
C ALA A 176 0.26 -18.18 0.56
N ILE A 177 -0.25 -17.85 -0.62
CA ILE A 177 -1.16 -18.73 -1.35
C ILE A 177 -0.31 -19.82 -2.01
N GLU A 178 -0.76 -21.07 -1.93
CA GLU A 178 -0.11 -22.21 -2.58
C GLU A 178 0.16 -21.91 -4.06
N ALA A 179 1.39 -22.18 -4.52
CA ALA A 179 1.82 -21.80 -5.87
C ALA A 179 0.95 -22.41 -6.97
N SER A 180 0.43 -23.62 -6.77
CA SER A 180 -0.48 -24.31 -7.70
C SER A 180 -1.87 -23.68 -7.77
N LYS A 181 -2.25 -22.84 -6.80
CA LYS A 181 -3.58 -22.23 -6.67
C LYS A 181 -3.52 -20.70 -6.69
N SER A 182 -2.37 -20.13 -7.08
CA SER A 182 -2.12 -18.69 -6.99
C SER A 182 -2.00 -18.10 -8.39
N GLN A 183 -2.86 -17.12 -8.69
CA GLN A 183 -2.68 -16.23 -9.83
C GLN A 183 -2.27 -14.85 -9.34
N GLN A 184 -1.42 -14.16 -10.10
CA GLN A 184 -0.85 -12.87 -9.72
C GLN A 184 -1.09 -11.82 -10.79
N VAL A 185 -1.51 -10.63 -10.37
CA VAL A 185 -1.68 -9.48 -11.26
C VAL A 185 -0.87 -8.31 -10.73
N LYS A 186 0.13 -7.91 -11.51
CA LYS A 186 0.91 -6.70 -11.24
C LYS A 186 0.09 -5.47 -11.58
N MET A 187 0.15 -4.50 -10.70
CA MET A 187 -0.48 -3.20 -10.85
C MET A 187 0.57 -2.13 -11.19
N ARG A 188 0.09 -0.92 -11.44
CA ARG A 188 0.92 0.27 -11.60
C ARG A 188 1.75 0.51 -10.33
N SER A 189 2.85 1.22 -10.53
CA SER A 189 3.76 1.68 -9.49
C SER A 189 3.77 3.20 -9.43
N PHE A 190 4.14 3.77 -8.29
CA PHE A 190 4.42 5.20 -8.17
C PHE A 190 5.79 5.41 -7.53
N SER A 191 6.39 6.58 -7.76
CA SER A 191 7.66 6.96 -7.14
C SER A 191 7.64 8.41 -6.70
N THR A 192 8.24 8.66 -5.54
CA THR A 192 8.51 10.00 -5.04
C THR A 192 9.99 10.40 -5.23
N ASP A 193 10.73 9.77 -6.13
CA ASP A 193 12.20 9.90 -6.26
C ASP A 193 13.04 9.44 -5.05
N VAL A 194 12.38 9.01 -3.97
CA VAL A 194 13.01 8.48 -2.74
C VAL A 194 12.50 7.06 -2.49
N HIS A 195 11.18 6.89 -2.49
CA HIS A 195 10.55 5.57 -2.45
C HIS A 195 9.85 5.30 -3.76
N ARG A 196 9.99 4.07 -4.26
CA ARG A 196 9.20 3.50 -5.34
C ARG A 196 8.33 2.39 -4.77
N ILE A 197 7.03 2.50 -4.98
CA ILE A 197 6.04 1.51 -4.53
C ILE A 197 5.54 0.75 -5.75
N GLU A 198 5.72 -0.57 -5.73
CA GLU A 198 5.17 -1.47 -6.74
C GLU A 198 4.06 -2.29 -6.10
N ALA A 199 2.92 -2.40 -6.77
CA ALA A 199 1.76 -3.06 -6.22
C ALA A 199 1.41 -4.31 -7.04
N MET A 200 0.97 -5.37 -6.36
CA MET A 200 0.55 -6.64 -6.96
C MET A 200 -0.53 -7.27 -6.09
N VAL A 201 -1.44 -8.02 -6.69
CA VAL A 201 -2.36 -8.89 -5.96
C VAL A 201 -2.16 -10.33 -6.40
N ALA A 202 -1.90 -11.21 -5.42
CA ALA A 202 -2.01 -12.64 -5.60
C ALA A 202 -3.38 -13.08 -5.10
N TYR A 203 -4.09 -13.89 -5.84
CA TYR A 203 -5.40 -14.39 -5.45
C TYR A 203 -5.50 -15.89 -5.69
N ARG A 204 -6.28 -16.54 -4.84
CA ARG A 204 -6.54 -17.97 -4.92
C ARG A 204 -7.50 -18.22 -6.07
N TYR A 205 -7.10 -19.12 -6.96
CA TYR A 205 -7.90 -19.58 -8.08
C TYR A 205 -7.90 -21.11 -8.06
N GLU A 206 -9.07 -21.71 -7.97
CA GLU A 206 -9.28 -23.14 -8.08
C GLU A 206 -10.15 -23.35 -9.34
N GLU A 207 -9.69 -24.20 -10.26
CA GLU A 207 -10.46 -24.59 -11.46
C GLU A 207 -11.72 -25.38 -11.10
#